data_AF-A0A7Y5KVV8-F1
#
_entry.id   AF-A0A7Y5KVV8-F1
#
_cell.length_a   1.000
_cell.length_b   1.000
_cell.length_c   1.000
_cell.angle_alpha   90.00
_cell.angle_beta   90.00
_cell.angle_gamma   90.00
#
_symmetry.space_group_name_H-M   'P 1'
#
loop_
_entity.id
_entity.type
_entity.pdbx_description
1 polymer ?
#
loop_
_entity_poly.entity_id
_entity_poly.type
_entity_poly.pdbx_seq_one_letter_code
_entity_poly.pdbx_strand_id
1 'polypeptide(L)'
;MKARDRAAGALVLLGIALATKGCLLDATGVDGAPPETCSQPDDCTLDTSPCTSAACVDGYCVHKPDPDGPAPDSVAGDCQAARCVGGEVEVTSDDTDASDGDPCTTDACDAGVATHDPVPVGGACTIGDAAGTCNEQGNCVVECDLTTPCPTSDCFTAQCKNDICKFEYFDVPTTPLDIANDCKQSVCNADHEPTTVADSADLPVADALECTIEECIGDVGMHTPSAVGTPCANGYCDAAGGCVECIIADHCAGGPCNAPQCVDGTCVDMPVQTGNPCLTGSGVCSAAGACVQCIDAALHCAPDTACNDNSCNASGTCVGTPVQTGNPCLIGSGVCSAGGACVECVGDAQCSAPEPKCLVAQNACVACLMAADCVDADTTDCKVPTCTAGHTCMPQNRINGAVCALTQAPPVAGQCCDGACTALGC
;
A
#
# COMPACT_ATOMS: atom_id res chain seq x y z
N MET A 1 63.24 45.93 -15.10
CA MET A 1 64.28 44.96 -15.50
C MET A 1 63.96 43.68 -14.74
N LYS A 2 63.65 42.51 -15.29
CA LYS A 2 63.99 41.89 -16.58
C LYS A 2 62.93 40.80 -16.82
N ALA A 3 62.40 40.73 -18.04
CA ALA A 3 61.46 39.72 -18.51
C ALA A 3 62.16 38.39 -18.84
N ARG A 4 61.40 37.28 -18.83
CA ARG A 4 61.21 36.28 -19.92
C ARG A 4 60.71 34.94 -19.32
N ASP A 5 59.59 34.30 -19.70
CA ASP A 5 58.96 33.95 -20.99
C ASP A 5 59.22 32.47 -21.38
N ARG A 6 58.12 31.75 -21.74
CA ARG A 6 57.97 30.46 -22.49
C ARG A 6 58.05 29.13 -21.68
N ALA A 7 57.29 28.06 -21.95
CA ALA A 7 56.44 27.68 -23.08
C ALA A 7 55.37 26.63 -22.67
N ALA A 8 54.26 26.64 -23.40
CA ALA A 8 53.21 25.62 -23.40
C ALA A 8 53.65 24.32 -24.10
N GLY A 9 53.17 23.18 -23.60
CA GLY A 9 53.26 21.87 -24.23
C GLY A 9 52.04 21.03 -23.87
N ALA A 10 51.08 20.98 -24.77
CA ALA A 10 49.89 20.14 -24.68
C ALA A 10 50.26 18.69 -25.01
N LEU A 11 49.88 17.74 -24.16
CA LEU A 11 49.82 16.32 -24.50
C LEU A 11 48.45 15.78 -24.08
N VAL A 12 47.60 15.57 -25.07
CA VAL A 12 46.32 14.87 -24.96
C VAL A 12 46.61 13.38 -24.90
N LEU A 13 46.26 12.71 -23.79
CA LEU A 13 46.09 11.27 -23.74
C LEU A 13 44.73 10.96 -23.11
N LEU A 14 43.83 10.56 -24.00
CA LEU A 14 42.50 10.04 -23.76
C LEU A 14 42.63 8.66 -23.12
N GLY A 15 42.39 8.55 -21.81
CA GLY A 15 42.30 7.29 -21.08
C GLY A 15 40.91 7.14 -20.49
N ILE A 16 40.08 6.33 -21.15
CA ILE A 16 38.74 5.96 -20.71
C ILE A 16 38.87 5.06 -19.47
N ALA A 17 38.46 5.54 -18.31
CA ALA A 17 38.29 4.74 -17.10
C ALA A 17 36.80 4.67 -16.75
N LEU A 18 36.23 3.47 -16.83
CA LEU A 18 34.87 3.17 -16.39
C LEU A 18 34.78 3.39 -14.87
N ALA A 19 33.98 4.38 -14.46
CA ALA A 19 33.61 4.56 -13.07
C ALA A 19 32.47 3.58 -12.72
N THR A 20 32.82 2.42 -12.16
CA THR A 20 31.89 1.65 -11.35
C THR A 20 31.72 2.39 -10.03
N LYS A 21 30.58 3.06 -9.85
CA LYS A 21 30.10 3.52 -8.54
C LYS A 21 29.82 2.30 -7.66
N GLY A 22 30.85 1.81 -6.98
CA GLY A 22 30.67 1.02 -5.77
C GLY A 22 30.46 1.98 -4.61
N CYS A 23 29.37 1.84 -3.87
CA CYS A 23 29.25 2.39 -2.53
C CYS A 23 30.33 1.76 -1.65
N LEU A 24 31.43 2.48 -1.45
CA LEU A 24 32.28 2.30 -0.27
C LEU A 24 31.48 2.86 0.90
N LEU A 25 30.85 1.97 1.67
CA LEU A 25 30.37 2.27 3.01
C LEU A 25 31.61 2.60 3.86
N ASP A 26 31.64 3.80 4.39
CA ASP A 26 32.54 4.20 5.46
C ASP A 26 32.20 3.38 6.70
N ALA A 27 33.17 2.60 7.19
CA ALA A 27 33.06 1.74 8.36
C ALA A 27 33.76 2.39 9.56
N THR A 28 33.41 3.65 9.86
CA THR A 28 33.72 4.27 11.15
C THR A 28 32.46 4.19 12.01
N GLY A 29 32.54 3.34 13.04
CA GLY A 29 31.43 2.97 13.90
C GLY A 29 30.73 4.16 14.55
N VAL A 30 29.41 4.16 14.38
CA VAL A 30 28.47 4.46 15.45
C VAL A 30 27.80 3.13 15.78
N ASP A 31 27.82 2.72 17.04
CA ASP A 31 27.16 1.51 17.51
C ASP A 31 25.65 1.68 17.35
N GLY A 32 25.13 1.46 16.15
CA GLY A 32 23.70 1.34 15.90
C GLY A 32 23.25 0.02 16.50
N ALA A 33 22.79 0.05 17.76
CA ALA A 33 22.02 -1.04 18.32
C ALA A 33 20.94 -1.46 17.31
N PRO A 34 20.66 -2.77 17.16
CA PRO A 34 19.54 -3.20 16.33
C PRO A 34 18.27 -2.45 16.76
N PRO A 35 17.42 -2.01 15.81
CA PRO A 35 16.24 -1.21 16.14
C PRO A 35 15.40 -1.98 17.15
N GLU A 36 15.16 -1.35 18.31
CA GLU A 36 14.36 -1.93 19.38
C GLU A 36 12.93 -2.12 18.87
N THR A 37 12.43 -3.34 18.99
CA THR A 37 11.07 -3.69 18.55
C THR A 37 10.13 -3.56 19.73
N CYS A 38 8.93 -3.05 19.49
CA CYS A 38 7.92 -2.81 20.51
C CYS A 38 6.53 -3.24 20.05
N SER A 39 5.67 -3.47 21.03
CA SER A 39 4.24 -3.71 20.86
C SER A 39 3.41 -2.55 21.43
N GLN A 40 4.00 -1.80 22.35
CA GLN A 40 3.45 -0.62 23.03
C GLN A 40 4.60 0.32 23.44
N PRO A 41 4.35 1.61 23.72
CA PRO A 41 5.38 2.58 24.11
C PRO A 41 6.25 2.14 25.29
N ASP A 42 5.67 1.50 26.30
CA ASP A 42 6.38 1.02 27.50
C ASP A 42 7.41 -0.09 27.21
N ASP A 43 7.35 -0.71 26.03
CA ASP A 43 8.34 -1.71 25.61
C ASP A 43 9.66 -1.03 25.15
N CYS A 44 9.67 0.29 25.00
CA CYS A 44 10.80 1.06 24.50
C CYS A 44 11.65 1.61 25.64
N THR A 45 12.97 1.49 25.50
CA THR A 45 13.89 2.18 26.39
C THR A 45 13.72 3.69 26.23
N LEU A 46 13.51 4.40 27.34
CA LEU A 46 13.59 5.87 27.37
C LEU A 46 15.03 6.28 27.06
N ASP A 47 15.22 7.32 26.25
CA ASP A 47 16.55 7.87 26.06
C ASP A 47 16.96 8.72 27.28
N THR A 48 18.14 9.32 27.21
CA THR A 48 18.63 10.20 28.28
C THR A 48 18.11 11.64 28.16
N SER A 49 17.28 11.95 27.18
CA SER A 49 16.78 13.30 26.94
C SER A 49 15.46 13.50 27.68
N PRO A 50 15.37 14.47 28.60
CA PRO A 50 14.11 14.80 29.29
C PRO A 50 13.11 15.53 28.38
N CYS A 51 13.46 15.75 27.10
CA CYS A 51 12.61 16.40 26.11
C CYS A 51 12.16 15.45 24.99
N THR A 52 12.29 14.14 25.20
CA THR A 52 11.72 13.15 24.30
C THR A 52 10.98 12.06 25.04
N SER A 53 9.88 11.62 24.44
CA SER A 53 9.10 10.47 24.88
C SER A 53 9.30 9.30 23.93
N ALA A 54 9.40 8.09 24.49
CA ALA A 54 9.47 6.88 23.68
C ALA A 54 8.07 6.54 23.13
N ALA A 55 8.01 6.21 21.84
CA ALA A 55 6.79 5.81 21.16
C ALA A 55 7.00 4.54 20.34
N CYS A 56 5.98 3.70 20.27
CA CYS A 56 6.00 2.53 19.40
C CYS A 56 5.32 2.86 18.06
N VAL A 57 6.10 2.98 16.98
CA VAL A 57 5.61 3.30 15.64
C VAL A 57 6.02 2.19 14.68
N ASP A 58 5.04 1.59 14.01
CA ASP A 58 5.23 0.47 13.08
C ASP A 58 6.00 -0.73 13.66
N GLY A 59 5.86 -0.98 14.98
CA GLY A 59 6.52 -2.06 15.69
C GLY A 59 7.98 -1.78 16.07
N TYR A 60 8.42 -0.54 15.91
CA TYR A 60 9.76 -0.08 16.27
C TYR A 60 9.71 1.11 17.22
N CYS A 61 10.63 1.13 18.17
CA CYS A 61 10.80 2.24 19.09
C CYS A 61 11.32 3.47 18.35
N VAL A 62 10.64 4.59 18.55
CA VAL A 62 11.06 5.91 18.09
C VAL A 62 10.99 6.88 19.26
N HIS A 63 11.93 7.83 19.32
CA HIS A 63 11.88 8.93 20.28
C HIS A 63 11.19 10.11 19.60
N LYS A 64 10.08 10.56 20.19
CA LYS A 64 9.34 11.72 19.71
C LYS A 64 9.75 12.94 20.52
N PRO A 65 9.98 14.09 19.88
CA PRO A 65 10.11 15.37 20.57
C PRO A 65 8.89 15.62 21.46
N ASP A 66 9.12 15.96 22.71
CA ASP A 66 8.06 16.47 23.59
C ASP A 66 7.70 17.91 23.19
N PRO A 67 6.50 18.40 23.55
CA PRO A 67 6.06 19.76 23.22
C PRO A 67 7.05 20.83 23.70
N ASP A 68 7.23 21.88 22.90
CA ASP A 68 8.06 23.02 23.28
C ASP A 68 7.53 23.66 24.58
N GLY A 69 8.37 23.73 25.61
CA GLY A 69 7.91 24.08 26.96
C GLY A 69 9.03 24.06 28.00
N PRO A 70 8.72 24.26 29.29
CA PRO A 70 9.65 23.96 30.37
C PRO A 70 10.08 22.49 30.32
N ALA A 71 11.37 22.22 30.54
CA ALA A 71 11.84 20.84 30.66
C ALA A 71 11.41 20.27 32.03
N PRO A 72 11.00 18.99 32.11
CA PRO A 72 10.51 18.38 33.36
C PRO A 72 11.56 18.35 34.48
N ASP A 73 12.85 18.29 34.12
CA ASP A 73 13.97 18.28 35.07
C ASP A 73 14.65 19.65 35.24
N SER A 74 13.90 20.75 35.12
CA SER A 74 14.44 22.08 35.43
C SER A 74 14.86 22.15 36.91
N VAL A 75 16.11 22.55 37.16
CA VAL A 75 16.64 22.67 38.52
C VAL A 75 16.26 24.05 39.05
N ALA A 76 15.38 24.10 40.04
CA ALA A 76 15.03 25.37 40.68
C ALA A 76 16.24 25.98 41.42
N GLY A 77 16.35 27.29 41.38
CA GLY A 77 17.38 28.05 42.09
C GLY A 77 18.74 28.07 41.41
N ASP A 78 18.87 27.60 40.16
CA ASP A 78 20.15 27.54 39.45
C ASP A 78 20.39 28.73 38.49
N CYS A 79 19.43 29.66 38.43
CA CYS A 79 19.37 30.81 37.54
C CYS A 79 19.28 30.46 36.05
N GLN A 80 18.76 29.26 35.75
CA GLN A 80 18.64 28.75 34.40
C GLN A 80 17.23 28.23 34.13
N ALA A 81 16.66 28.65 33.00
CA ALA A 81 15.45 28.04 32.47
C ALA A 81 15.84 26.98 31.42
N ALA A 82 15.69 25.71 31.79
CA ALA A 82 15.73 24.59 30.86
C ALA A 82 14.38 24.45 30.15
N ARG A 83 14.41 24.39 28.82
CA ARG A 83 13.23 24.31 27.96
C ARG A 83 13.40 23.27 26.87
N CYS A 84 12.35 22.53 26.57
CA CYS A 84 12.30 21.71 25.38
C CYS A 84 12.03 22.59 24.17
N VAL A 85 12.87 22.47 23.13
CA VAL A 85 12.68 23.13 21.84
C VAL A 85 13.00 22.11 20.74
N GLY A 86 11.97 21.63 20.04
CA GLY A 86 12.11 20.63 18.99
C GLY A 86 12.68 19.29 19.47
N GLY A 87 12.50 18.95 20.75
CA GLY A 87 12.99 17.72 21.37
C GLY A 87 14.40 17.80 21.96
N GLU A 88 15.05 18.97 21.87
CA GLU A 88 16.32 19.25 22.53
C GLU A 88 16.13 20.14 23.76
N VAL A 89 16.95 19.93 24.79
CA VAL A 89 17.01 20.81 25.97
C VAL A 89 17.80 22.07 25.61
N GLU A 90 17.13 23.21 25.55
CA GLU A 90 17.75 24.53 25.51
C GLU A 90 17.77 25.16 26.90
N VAL A 91 18.94 25.63 27.31
CA VAL A 91 19.13 26.31 28.59
C VAL A 91 19.35 27.80 28.34
N THR A 92 18.54 28.63 28.99
CA THR A 92 18.63 30.10 28.92
C THR A 92 18.80 30.68 30.32
N SER A 93 19.45 31.83 30.44
CA SER A 93 19.56 32.52 31.73
C SER A 93 18.17 32.95 32.21
N ASP A 94 17.81 32.56 33.43
CA ASP A 94 16.64 33.05 34.13
C ASP A 94 17.08 33.76 35.41
N ASP A 95 17.25 35.07 35.32
CA ASP A 95 17.70 35.88 36.47
C ASP A 95 16.63 36.02 37.57
N THR A 96 15.45 35.38 37.42
CA THR A 96 14.43 35.30 38.46
C THR A 96 14.46 34.00 39.27
N ASP A 97 15.27 33.03 38.85
CA ASP A 97 15.38 31.71 39.47
C ASP A 97 16.60 31.59 40.41
N ALA A 98 16.66 32.45 41.43
CA ALA A 98 17.81 32.53 42.32
C ALA A 98 17.67 31.74 43.64
N SER A 99 16.45 31.28 43.97
CA SER A 99 16.12 30.83 45.34
C SER A 99 16.77 29.49 45.68
N ASP A 100 17.58 29.42 46.75
CA ASP A 100 18.04 28.13 47.31
C ASP A 100 17.08 27.55 48.35
N GLY A 101 15.97 28.24 48.62
CA GLY A 101 15.00 27.81 49.62
C GLY A 101 15.42 28.06 51.08
N ASP A 102 16.59 28.67 51.33
CA ASP A 102 17.01 29.05 52.67
C ASP A 102 16.61 30.51 52.94
N PRO A 103 15.61 30.80 53.79
CA PRO A 103 15.23 32.18 54.12
C PRO A 103 16.33 32.98 54.84
N CYS A 104 17.46 32.35 55.14
CA CYS A 104 18.65 32.95 55.73
C CYS A 104 19.78 33.24 54.73
N THR A 105 19.52 33.13 53.44
CA THR A 105 20.36 33.65 52.36
C THR A 105 19.64 34.82 51.67
N THR A 106 20.41 35.64 50.98
CA THR A 106 19.93 36.61 50.01
C THR A 106 20.31 36.07 48.65
N ASP A 107 19.30 35.66 47.92
CA ASP A 107 19.45 35.05 46.62
C ASP A 107 19.56 36.09 45.51
N ALA A 108 20.50 35.88 44.61
CA ALA A 108 20.64 36.68 43.41
C ALA A 108 21.20 35.85 42.25
N CYS A 109 20.79 36.18 41.03
CA CYS A 109 21.40 35.70 39.81
C CYS A 109 22.41 36.72 39.29
N ASP A 110 23.60 36.26 38.90
CA ASP A 110 24.57 37.04 38.14
C ASP A 110 24.90 36.33 36.82
N ALA A 111 24.24 36.78 35.74
CA ALA A 111 24.41 36.27 34.38
C ALA A 111 24.15 34.74 34.25
N GLY A 112 23.04 34.25 34.83
CA GLY A 112 22.68 32.84 34.82
C GLY A 112 23.48 31.96 35.79
N VAL A 113 24.09 32.57 36.80
CA VAL A 113 24.78 31.89 37.91
C VAL A 113 24.15 32.30 39.22
N ALA A 114 23.65 31.32 39.98
CA ALA A 114 23.06 31.54 41.29
C ALA A 114 24.11 31.93 42.35
N THR A 115 23.72 32.86 43.21
CA THR A 115 24.49 33.33 44.37
C THR A 115 23.57 33.42 45.58
N HIS A 116 24.04 32.87 46.71
CA HIS A 116 23.27 32.78 47.95
C HIS A 116 24.11 33.34 49.10
N ASP A 117 23.95 34.63 49.37
CA ASP A 117 24.75 35.34 50.39
C ASP A 117 24.06 35.27 51.76
N PRO A 118 24.71 34.79 52.84
CA PRO A 118 24.08 34.72 54.16
C PRO A 118 23.56 36.07 54.65
N VAL A 119 22.29 36.10 55.11
CA VAL A 119 21.75 37.26 55.80
C VAL A 119 22.42 37.46 57.16
N PRO A 120 22.34 38.67 57.77
CA PRO A 120 22.95 38.91 59.07
C PRO A 120 22.45 37.93 60.15
N VAL A 121 23.39 37.44 60.97
CA VAL A 121 23.12 36.57 62.11
C VAL A 121 22.05 37.15 63.03
N GLY A 122 21.12 36.31 63.46
CA GLY A 122 19.97 36.71 64.28
C GLY A 122 18.84 37.36 63.49
N GLY A 123 18.94 37.42 62.15
CA GLY A 123 17.82 37.70 61.27
C GLY A 123 16.67 36.73 61.53
N ALA A 124 15.43 37.21 61.41
CA ALA A 124 14.25 36.35 61.51
C ALA A 124 14.09 35.57 60.20
N CYS A 125 13.68 34.31 60.32
CA CYS A 125 13.40 33.43 59.19
C CYS A 125 12.19 32.54 59.51
N THR A 126 11.66 31.85 58.50
CA THR A 126 10.50 30.96 58.64
C THR A 126 10.67 29.71 57.80
N ILE A 127 10.46 28.53 58.37
CA ILE A 127 10.36 27.26 57.63
C ILE A 127 8.95 26.70 57.86
N GLY A 128 8.16 26.58 56.79
CA GLY A 128 6.72 26.41 56.89
C GLY A 128 6.10 27.50 57.78
N ASP A 129 5.29 27.09 58.75
CA ASP A 129 4.66 28.02 59.71
C ASP A 129 5.54 28.39 60.93
N ALA A 130 6.74 27.82 61.06
CA ALA A 130 7.57 28.01 62.24
C ALA A 130 8.58 29.15 62.08
N ALA A 131 8.60 30.07 63.05
CA ALA A 131 9.59 31.13 63.12
C ALA A 131 10.94 30.59 63.64
N GLY A 132 12.03 31.07 63.04
CA GLY A 132 13.41 30.74 63.41
C GLY A 132 14.33 31.96 63.38
N THR A 133 15.63 31.70 63.57
CA THR A 133 16.69 32.71 63.47
C THR A 133 17.87 32.23 62.63
N CYS A 134 18.45 33.15 61.85
CA CYS A 134 19.59 32.85 61.00
C CYS A 134 20.89 32.71 61.80
N ASN A 135 21.61 31.62 61.58
CA ASN A 135 22.92 31.38 62.19
C ASN A 135 24.08 31.98 61.35
N GLU A 136 25.31 31.82 61.82
CA GLU A 136 26.54 32.28 61.14
C GLU A 136 26.84 31.58 59.81
N GLN A 137 26.20 30.43 59.55
CA GLN A 137 26.33 29.67 58.31
C GLN A 137 25.26 30.06 57.29
N GLY A 138 24.35 30.96 57.63
CA GLY A 138 23.23 31.34 56.76
C GLY A 138 22.08 30.35 56.78
N ASN A 139 21.95 29.49 57.81
CA ASN A 139 20.82 28.58 57.93
C ASN A 139 19.76 29.08 58.91
N CYS A 140 18.49 28.85 58.56
CA CYS A 140 17.37 29.09 59.47
C CYS A 140 17.29 28.05 60.59
N VAL A 141 17.55 28.49 61.83
CA VAL A 141 17.47 27.67 63.03
C VAL A 141 16.10 27.87 63.69
N VAL A 142 15.28 26.82 63.64
CA VAL A 142 14.00 26.75 64.35
C VAL A 142 14.21 26.01 65.68
N GLU A 143 13.89 26.66 66.78
CA GLU A 143 13.92 26.05 68.11
C GLU A 143 12.69 25.15 68.32
N CYS A 144 12.84 24.09 69.10
CA CYS A 144 11.77 23.16 69.38
C CYS A 144 11.83 22.62 70.80
N ASP A 145 10.66 22.24 71.32
CA ASP A 145 10.52 21.56 72.60
C ASP A 145 9.26 20.67 72.61
N LEU A 146 8.89 20.17 73.79
CA LEU A 146 7.71 19.30 73.96
C LEU A 146 6.37 20.02 73.72
N THR A 147 6.36 21.35 73.81
CA THR A 147 5.18 22.21 73.61
C THR A 147 5.15 22.89 72.25
N THR A 148 6.31 23.03 71.62
CA THR A 148 6.52 23.62 70.30
C THR A 148 7.26 22.60 69.43
N PRO A 149 6.55 21.61 68.87
CA PRO A 149 7.18 20.63 67.99
C PRO A 149 7.64 21.31 66.70
N CYS A 150 8.58 20.66 66.00
CA CYS A 150 9.01 21.12 64.69
C CYS A 150 7.84 21.11 63.68
N PRO A 151 7.83 22.04 62.71
CA PRO A 151 6.83 22.03 61.64
C PRO A 151 6.99 20.77 60.77
N THR A 152 5.93 20.42 60.07
CA THR A 152 5.90 19.32 59.10
C THR A 152 5.21 19.78 57.84
N SER A 153 5.71 19.35 56.69
CA SER A 153 5.10 19.55 55.36
C SER A 153 5.08 18.21 54.64
N ASP A 154 4.39 18.12 53.50
CA ASP A 154 4.52 16.97 52.62
C ASP A 154 5.91 16.91 51.96
N CYS A 155 6.61 18.05 51.89
CA CYS A 155 7.94 18.21 51.27
C CYS A 155 9.13 18.11 52.23
N PHE A 156 8.88 18.00 53.54
CA PHE A 156 9.93 17.73 54.51
C PHE A 156 9.42 17.12 55.81
N THR A 157 10.30 16.38 56.48
CA THR A 157 10.11 16.03 57.88
C THR A 157 11.11 16.75 58.75
N ALA A 158 10.75 16.98 60.03
CA ALA A 158 11.65 17.59 60.98
C ALA A 158 11.64 16.87 62.33
N GLN A 159 12.82 16.67 62.90
CA GLN A 159 12.98 16.07 64.23
C GLN A 159 13.60 17.07 65.20
N CYS A 160 13.04 17.15 66.40
CA CYS A 160 13.59 17.98 67.46
C CYS A 160 14.81 17.30 68.10
N LYS A 161 16.01 17.86 67.91
CA LYS A 161 17.26 17.31 68.45
C LYS A 161 18.11 18.41 69.08
N ASN A 162 18.32 18.29 70.39
CA ASN A 162 19.02 19.31 71.19
C ASN A 162 18.36 20.69 71.03
N ASP A 163 17.05 20.75 71.23
CA ASP A 163 16.21 21.97 71.18
C ASP A 163 16.20 22.69 69.82
N ILE A 164 16.66 22.03 68.75
CA ILE A 164 16.71 22.55 67.38
C ILE A 164 16.07 21.56 66.42
N CYS A 165 15.26 22.05 65.49
CA CYS A 165 14.71 21.26 64.40
C CYS A 165 15.79 20.84 63.40
N LYS A 166 15.80 19.55 63.07
CA LYS A 166 16.62 18.97 62.01
C LYS A 166 15.70 18.50 60.89
N PHE A 167 15.81 19.18 59.75
CA PHE A 167 14.99 18.96 58.57
C PHE A 167 15.60 17.89 57.66
N GLU A 168 14.73 17.11 57.02
CA GLU A 168 15.01 16.19 55.92
C GLU A 168 14.01 16.51 54.81
N TYR A 169 14.52 16.98 53.68
CA TYR A 169 13.74 17.48 52.54
C TYR A 169 13.55 16.38 51.48
N PHE A 170 12.47 16.51 50.70
CA PHE A 170 12.12 15.59 49.62
C PHE A 170 11.87 16.36 48.32
N ASP A 171 12.19 15.75 47.19
CA ASP A 171 11.91 16.33 45.86
C ASP A 171 10.44 16.12 45.44
N VAL A 172 9.77 15.13 46.04
CA VAL A 172 8.37 14.75 45.78
C VAL A 172 7.58 14.69 47.09
N PRO A 173 6.33 15.19 47.13
CA PRO A 173 5.49 15.14 48.32
C PRO A 173 5.30 13.71 48.87
N THR A 174 5.37 13.56 50.19
CA THR A 174 5.21 12.26 50.87
C THR A 174 3.79 11.74 50.90
N THR A 175 2.79 12.61 50.76
CA THR A 175 1.41 12.21 50.50
C THR A 175 1.14 12.34 49.00
N PRO A 176 0.45 11.36 48.36
CA PRO A 176 0.09 11.49 46.96
C PRO A 176 -0.89 12.65 46.79
N LEU A 177 -0.39 13.81 46.34
CA LEU A 177 -1.20 14.95 45.93
C LEU A 177 -1.63 14.85 44.46
N ASP A 178 -0.98 13.97 43.69
CA ASP A 178 -1.22 13.83 42.26
C ASP A 178 -2.64 13.37 41.97
N ILE A 179 -3.28 14.14 41.09
CA ILE A 179 -4.60 13.82 40.55
C ILE A 179 -4.35 13.14 39.21
N ALA A 180 -4.64 11.84 39.13
CA ALA A 180 -4.49 11.14 37.86
C ALA A 180 -5.30 11.82 36.74
N ASN A 181 -4.71 11.84 35.55
CA ASN A 181 -5.27 12.31 34.28
C ASN A 181 -5.49 13.84 34.21
N ASP A 182 -4.68 14.63 34.92
CA ASP A 182 -4.72 16.09 34.90
C ASP A 182 -3.47 16.75 34.27
N CYS A 183 -2.55 15.95 33.73
CA CYS A 183 -1.31 16.36 33.08
C CYS A 183 -0.35 17.10 34.01
N LYS A 184 -0.39 16.80 35.31
CA LYS A 184 0.46 17.44 36.30
C LYS A 184 1.07 16.45 37.24
N GLN A 185 2.26 16.80 37.72
CA GLN A 185 2.93 16.13 38.80
C GLN A 185 3.17 17.11 39.94
N SER A 186 2.90 16.67 41.16
CA SER A 186 3.19 17.38 42.40
C SER A 186 4.66 17.19 42.74
N VAL A 187 5.37 18.31 42.88
CA VAL A 187 6.79 18.36 43.22
C VAL A 187 6.99 19.32 44.39
N CYS A 188 8.15 19.24 45.02
CA CYS A 188 8.53 20.17 46.06
C CYS A 188 9.39 21.29 45.46
N ASN A 189 8.98 22.54 45.66
CA ASN A 189 9.76 23.69 45.20
C ASN A 189 10.96 23.98 46.12
N ALA A 190 11.80 24.95 45.74
CA ALA A 190 12.94 25.38 46.55
C ALA A 190 12.53 25.80 47.97
N ASP A 191 11.37 26.46 48.14
CA ASP A 191 10.85 26.85 49.45
C ASP A 191 10.32 25.67 50.30
N HIS A 192 10.44 24.44 49.78
CA HIS A 192 9.97 23.20 50.40
C HIS A 192 8.45 23.16 50.63
N GLU A 193 7.72 23.76 49.70
CA GLU A 193 6.27 23.71 49.63
C GLU A 193 5.82 22.89 48.41
N PRO A 194 4.70 22.15 48.50
CA PRO A 194 4.14 21.44 47.35
C PRO A 194 3.72 22.42 46.25
N THR A 195 4.14 22.14 45.02
CA THR A 195 3.70 22.81 43.79
C THR A 195 3.40 21.75 42.73
N THR A 196 2.86 22.14 41.57
CA THR A 196 2.74 21.25 40.41
C THR A 196 3.57 21.72 39.24
N VAL A 197 4.06 20.77 38.45
CA VAL A 197 4.70 20.98 37.14
C VAL A 197 3.95 20.17 36.08
N ALA A 198 4.17 20.48 34.82
CA ALA A 198 3.61 19.72 33.70
C ALA A 198 4.15 18.28 33.73
N ASP A 199 3.26 17.30 33.59
CA ASP A 199 3.62 15.89 33.46
C ASP A 199 3.03 15.32 32.18
N SER A 200 3.89 15.05 31.19
CA SER A 200 3.48 14.47 29.91
C SER A 200 3.10 13.00 30.00
N ALA A 201 3.48 12.31 31.09
CA ALA A 201 3.11 10.92 31.33
C ALA A 201 1.73 10.79 32.00
N ASP A 202 1.20 11.85 32.62
CA ASP A 202 -0.12 11.86 33.24
C ASP A 202 -1.25 12.15 32.23
N LEU A 203 -1.40 11.22 31.27
CA LEU A 203 -2.30 11.37 30.14
C LEU A 203 -3.78 11.47 30.54
N PRO A 204 -4.62 12.24 29.80
CA PRO A 204 -6.05 12.27 30.02
C PRO A 204 -6.72 10.89 29.85
N VAL A 205 -7.92 10.75 30.41
CA VAL A 205 -8.72 9.54 30.24
C VAL A 205 -9.19 9.44 28.79
N ALA A 206 -8.90 8.32 28.14
CA ALA A 206 -9.33 8.04 26.77
C ALA A 206 -10.81 8.38 26.52
N ASP A 207 -11.07 9.20 25.49
CA ASP A 207 -12.42 9.68 25.12
C ASP A 207 -13.28 8.63 24.39
N ALA A 208 -12.76 7.40 24.29
CA ALA A 208 -13.35 6.26 23.56
C ALA A 208 -13.49 6.47 22.05
N LEU A 209 -12.86 7.50 21.48
CA LEU A 209 -12.70 7.63 20.04
C LEU A 209 -11.39 6.91 19.64
N GLU A 210 -11.49 5.93 18.74
CA GLU A 210 -10.32 5.12 18.33
C GLU A 210 -9.32 5.91 17.47
N CYS A 211 -9.76 7.05 16.92
CA CYS A 211 -8.98 7.91 16.04
C CYS A 211 -8.50 9.19 16.73
N THR A 212 -8.48 9.20 18.06
CA THR A 212 -7.80 10.20 18.88
C THR A 212 -6.64 9.54 19.63
N ILE A 213 -5.69 10.35 20.05
CA ILE A 213 -4.65 9.96 21.00
C ILE A 213 -4.69 10.92 22.18
N GLU A 214 -4.37 10.39 23.35
CA GLU A 214 -4.28 11.13 24.59
C GLU A 214 -2.92 11.81 24.66
N GLU A 215 -2.92 13.12 24.87
CA GLU A 215 -1.69 13.90 24.93
C GLU A 215 -1.83 15.03 25.96
N CYS A 216 -0.74 15.34 26.65
CA CYS A 216 -0.63 16.51 27.50
C CYS A 216 0.12 17.61 26.76
N ILE A 217 -0.49 18.78 26.60
CA ILE A 217 0.16 19.96 26.01
C ILE A 217 0.34 20.99 27.12
N GLY A 218 1.51 20.92 27.78
CA GLY A 218 1.73 21.56 29.08
C GLY A 218 0.81 20.93 30.13
N ASP A 219 0.23 21.77 31.00
CA ASP A 219 -0.65 21.37 32.10
C ASP A 219 -2.11 21.03 31.68
N VAL A 220 -2.34 20.72 30.39
CA VAL A 220 -3.69 20.54 29.83
C VAL A 220 -3.76 19.25 29.02
N GLY A 221 -4.66 18.35 29.46
CA GLY A 221 -5.03 17.16 28.70
C GLY A 221 -5.80 17.50 27.43
N MET A 222 -5.39 16.87 26.33
CA MET A 222 -5.94 17.04 25.00
C MET A 222 -6.17 15.66 24.35
N HIS A 223 -7.24 15.56 23.57
CA HIS A 223 -7.49 14.44 22.65
C HIS A 223 -7.16 14.91 21.24
N THR A 224 -5.99 14.56 20.73
CA THR A 224 -5.55 14.99 19.40
C THR A 224 -5.88 13.95 18.34
N PRO A 225 -6.24 14.33 17.10
CA PRO A 225 -6.47 13.35 16.04
C PRO A 225 -5.24 12.46 15.79
N SER A 226 -5.47 11.15 15.72
CA SER A 226 -4.49 10.19 15.23
C SER A 226 -4.03 10.55 13.81
N ALA A 227 -2.87 10.03 13.41
CA ALA A 227 -2.38 10.20 12.04
C ALA A 227 -3.43 9.75 11.01
N VAL A 228 -3.58 10.55 9.94
CA VAL A 228 -4.53 10.25 8.86
C VAL A 228 -4.17 8.91 8.23
N GLY A 229 -5.16 8.02 8.12
CA GLY A 229 -4.97 6.68 7.57
C GLY A 229 -4.60 5.61 8.59
N THR A 230 -4.47 5.94 9.87
CA THR A 230 -4.37 4.94 10.94
C THR A 230 -5.59 4.01 10.88
N PRO A 231 -5.41 2.67 10.86
CA PRO A 231 -6.52 1.73 10.86
C PRO A 231 -7.34 1.84 12.16
N CYS A 232 -8.66 1.77 12.02
CA CYS A 232 -9.61 1.69 13.13
C CYS A 232 -10.64 0.58 12.85
N ALA A 233 -11.49 0.24 13.83
CA ALA A 233 -12.41 -0.89 13.75
C ALA A 233 -13.31 -0.89 12.50
N ASN A 234 -13.69 0.28 12.00
CA ASN A 234 -14.57 0.45 10.84
C ASN A 234 -13.92 1.16 9.64
N GLY A 235 -12.59 1.24 9.58
CA GLY A 235 -11.88 1.82 8.44
C GLY A 235 -10.60 2.52 8.83
N TYR A 236 -10.55 3.84 8.62
CA TYR A 236 -9.35 4.66 8.71
C TYR A 236 -9.63 6.01 9.37
N CYS A 237 -8.66 6.50 10.14
CA CYS A 237 -8.76 7.80 10.78
C CYS A 237 -8.66 8.95 9.77
N ASP A 238 -9.61 9.88 9.82
CA ASP A 238 -9.57 11.15 9.08
C ASP A 238 -8.79 12.24 9.83
N ALA A 239 -8.64 13.41 9.21
CA ALA A 239 -7.90 14.53 9.79
C ALA A 239 -8.59 15.19 11.00
N ALA A 240 -9.87 14.87 11.24
CA ALA A 240 -10.65 15.37 12.38
C ALA A 240 -10.68 14.39 13.56
N GLY A 241 -10.05 13.23 13.45
CA GLY A 241 -10.08 12.18 14.47
C GLY A 241 -11.32 11.28 14.38
N GLY A 242 -12.03 11.29 13.25
CA GLY A 242 -13.14 10.38 12.97
C GLY A 242 -12.66 9.07 12.36
N CYS A 243 -13.20 7.94 12.82
CA CYS A 243 -13.04 6.64 12.15
C CYS A 243 -14.06 6.55 10.99
N VAL A 244 -13.57 6.72 9.76
CA VAL A 244 -14.37 6.72 8.54
C VAL A 244 -14.07 5.49 7.68
N GLU A 245 -15.00 5.09 6.81
CA GLU A 245 -14.86 3.88 5.99
C GLU A 245 -13.65 3.97 5.04
N CYS A 246 -13.37 5.16 4.53
CA CYS A 246 -12.29 5.43 3.60
C CYS A 246 -11.74 6.85 3.75
N ILE A 247 -10.51 7.06 3.30
CA ILE A 247 -9.93 8.41 3.09
C ILE A 247 -9.40 8.61 1.67
N ILE A 248 -9.26 7.52 0.92
CA ILE A 248 -8.88 7.48 -0.50
C ILE A 248 -9.68 6.36 -1.20
N ALA A 249 -9.78 6.42 -2.52
CA ALA A 249 -10.53 5.44 -3.32
C ALA A 249 -10.03 4.00 -3.14
N ASP A 250 -8.73 3.79 -2.91
CA ASP A 250 -8.13 2.47 -2.76
C ASP A 250 -8.53 1.76 -1.45
N HIS A 251 -9.09 2.48 -0.48
CA HIS A 251 -9.64 1.89 0.75
C HIS A 251 -10.99 1.19 0.52
N CYS A 252 -11.60 1.42 -0.63
CA CYS A 252 -12.93 0.93 -0.96
C CYS A 252 -12.85 -0.29 -1.89
N ALA A 253 -13.73 -1.27 -1.66
CA ALA A 253 -13.85 -2.41 -2.55
C ALA A 253 -14.58 -2.01 -3.85
N GLY A 254 -13.87 -2.05 -4.97
CA GLY A 254 -14.41 -1.80 -6.29
C GLY A 254 -14.90 -3.05 -7.02
N GLY A 255 -15.80 -2.86 -7.98
CA GLY A 255 -16.16 -3.87 -8.97
C GLY A 255 -15.43 -3.66 -10.29
N PRO A 256 -15.42 -4.65 -11.20
CA PRO A 256 -14.78 -4.49 -12.51
C PRO A 256 -15.44 -3.39 -13.38
N CYS A 257 -16.67 -2.96 -13.04
CA CYS A 257 -17.39 -1.88 -13.70
C CYS A 257 -17.98 -0.87 -12.71
N ASN A 258 -17.45 -0.84 -11.49
CA ASN A 258 -17.81 0.10 -10.44
C ASN A 258 -16.49 0.62 -9.87
N ALA A 259 -16.11 1.83 -10.26
CA ALA A 259 -14.94 2.49 -9.71
C ALA A 259 -15.30 2.97 -8.31
N PRO A 260 -14.66 2.46 -7.25
CA PRO A 260 -14.97 2.94 -5.93
C PRO A 260 -14.41 4.35 -5.77
N GLN A 261 -15.12 5.23 -5.08
CA GLN A 261 -14.64 6.54 -4.69
C GLN A 261 -14.87 6.72 -3.20
N CYS A 262 -14.00 7.50 -2.57
CA CYS A 262 -14.22 7.96 -1.21
C CYS A 262 -14.80 9.36 -1.23
N VAL A 263 -16.03 9.52 -0.75
CA VAL A 263 -16.72 10.82 -0.67
C VAL A 263 -17.22 11.01 0.75
N ASP A 264 -16.74 12.06 1.40
CA ASP A 264 -17.07 12.41 2.79
C ASP A 264 -16.94 11.21 3.76
N GLY A 265 -15.83 10.46 3.64
CA GLY A 265 -15.53 9.32 4.51
C GLY A 265 -16.32 8.05 4.23
N THR A 266 -17.15 8.02 3.18
CA THR A 266 -17.97 6.85 2.81
C THR A 266 -17.57 6.34 1.43
N CYS A 267 -17.52 5.01 1.29
CA CYS A 267 -17.32 4.39 0.00
C CYS A 267 -18.58 4.53 -0.85
N VAL A 268 -18.43 5.11 -2.04
CA VAL A 268 -19.48 5.19 -3.04
C VAL A 268 -19.05 4.52 -4.33
N ASP A 269 -19.92 3.70 -4.89
CA ASP A 269 -19.70 3.09 -6.19
C ASP A 269 -20.03 4.08 -7.30
N MET A 270 -19.03 4.44 -8.11
CA MET A 270 -19.24 5.18 -9.34
C MET A 270 -19.34 4.19 -10.52
N PRO A 271 -20.54 4.01 -11.10
CA PRO A 271 -20.70 3.08 -12.21
C PRO A 271 -19.92 3.56 -13.43
N VAL A 272 -19.11 2.66 -13.99
CA VAL A 272 -18.42 2.89 -15.26
C VAL A 272 -19.47 2.91 -16.37
N GLN A 273 -19.36 3.86 -17.30
CA GLN A 273 -20.33 3.99 -18.40
C GLN A 273 -20.40 2.69 -19.23
N THR A 274 -21.62 2.32 -19.61
CA THR A 274 -21.88 1.15 -20.46
C THR A 274 -21.05 1.19 -21.74
N GLY A 275 -20.40 0.08 -22.08
CA GLY A 275 -19.55 -0.08 -23.26
C GLY A 275 -18.09 0.31 -23.05
N ASN A 276 -17.74 0.97 -21.94
CA ASN A 276 -16.33 1.19 -21.61
C ASN A 276 -15.65 -0.12 -21.19
N PRO A 277 -14.32 -0.24 -21.36
CA PRO A 277 -13.57 -1.37 -20.86
C PRO A 277 -13.74 -1.55 -19.35
N CYS A 278 -13.74 -2.80 -18.89
CA CYS A 278 -13.72 -3.09 -17.46
C CYS A 278 -12.42 -2.58 -16.82
N LEU A 279 -12.51 -2.11 -15.58
CA LEU A 279 -11.38 -1.66 -14.75
C LEU A 279 -10.43 -2.81 -14.44
N THR A 280 -10.98 -4.01 -14.26
CA THR A 280 -10.24 -5.25 -14.06
C THR A 280 -10.77 -6.34 -15.00
N GLY A 281 -9.85 -7.11 -15.61
CA GLY A 281 -10.20 -8.18 -16.56
C GLY A 281 -10.32 -7.74 -18.02
N SER A 282 -10.80 -8.65 -18.86
CA SER A 282 -11.07 -8.41 -20.29
C SER A 282 -12.57 -8.39 -20.55
N GLY A 283 -13.09 -7.28 -21.10
CA GLY A 283 -14.51 -7.15 -21.41
C GLY A 283 -14.96 -5.69 -21.45
N VAL A 284 -16.28 -5.50 -21.48
CA VAL A 284 -16.94 -4.20 -21.47
C VAL A 284 -18.02 -4.14 -20.39
N CYS A 285 -18.28 -2.95 -19.87
CA CYS A 285 -19.27 -2.73 -18.83
C CYS A 285 -20.70 -2.77 -19.38
N SER A 286 -21.55 -3.58 -18.78
CA SER A 286 -22.98 -3.59 -19.04
C SER A 286 -23.70 -2.48 -18.28
N ALA A 287 -24.93 -2.14 -18.70
CA ALA A 287 -25.77 -1.20 -17.98
C ALA A 287 -26.13 -1.65 -16.55
N ALA A 288 -25.96 -2.94 -16.25
CA ALA A 288 -26.17 -3.50 -14.91
C ALA A 288 -24.91 -3.43 -14.01
N GLY A 289 -23.80 -2.87 -14.50
CA GLY A 289 -22.54 -2.82 -13.74
C GLY A 289 -21.75 -4.14 -13.74
N ALA A 290 -22.13 -5.12 -14.55
CA ALA A 290 -21.36 -6.34 -14.72
C ALA A 290 -20.31 -6.19 -15.84
N CYS A 291 -19.13 -6.74 -15.64
CA CYS A 291 -18.12 -6.90 -16.69
C CYS A 291 -18.45 -8.12 -17.55
N VAL A 292 -18.75 -7.89 -18.81
CA VAL A 292 -19.23 -8.90 -19.77
C VAL A 292 -18.35 -8.92 -21.01
N GLN A 293 -18.37 -10.01 -21.77
CA GLN A 293 -17.60 -10.10 -23.02
C GLN A 293 -18.17 -9.19 -24.11
N CYS A 294 -19.49 -8.99 -24.10
CA CYS A 294 -20.19 -8.21 -25.10
C CYS A 294 -21.45 -7.55 -24.53
N ILE A 295 -21.81 -6.41 -25.11
CA ILE A 295 -23.15 -5.80 -25.00
C ILE A 295 -23.79 -5.62 -26.38
N ASP A 296 -22.99 -5.74 -27.43
CA ASP A 296 -23.36 -5.68 -28.83
C ASP A 296 -22.51 -6.72 -29.56
N ALA A 297 -23.18 -7.58 -30.32
CA ALA A 297 -22.55 -8.73 -30.95
C ALA A 297 -21.60 -8.32 -32.10
N ALA A 298 -21.97 -7.32 -32.88
CA ALA A 298 -21.18 -6.83 -34.00
C ALA A 298 -19.94 -6.06 -33.55
N LEU A 299 -20.02 -5.38 -32.41
CA LEU A 299 -18.91 -4.57 -31.90
C LEU A 299 -17.88 -5.38 -31.08
N HIS A 300 -18.34 -6.36 -30.30
CA HIS A 300 -17.51 -7.02 -29.29
C HIS A 300 -17.19 -8.47 -29.59
N CYS A 301 -18.00 -9.15 -30.42
CA CYS A 301 -17.76 -10.54 -30.77
C CYS A 301 -17.14 -10.63 -32.16
N ALA A 302 -15.90 -11.12 -32.22
CA ALA A 302 -15.29 -11.48 -33.49
C ALA A 302 -15.95 -12.75 -34.04
N PRO A 303 -16.33 -12.82 -35.33
CA PRO A 303 -16.86 -14.05 -35.93
C PRO A 303 -15.85 -15.20 -35.73
N ASP A 304 -16.26 -16.26 -35.03
CA ASP A 304 -15.36 -17.34 -34.60
C ASP A 304 -15.06 -18.36 -35.71
N THR A 305 -15.98 -18.47 -36.66
CA THR A 305 -15.92 -19.35 -37.82
C THR A 305 -16.77 -18.75 -38.92
N ALA A 306 -16.49 -19.15 -40.15
CA ALA A 306 -17.19 -18.67 -41.32
C ALA A 306 -18.69 -19.08 -41.38
N CYS A 307 -19.17 -19.94 -40.47
CA CYS A 307 -20.55 -20.42 -40.43
C CYS A 307 -21.23 -20.33 -39.06
N ASN A 308 -20.66 -19.54 -38.15
CA ASN A 308 -21.35 -19.11 -36.94
C ASN A 308 -21.47 -17.59 -36.97
N ASP A 309 -22.69 -17.10 -36.76
CA ASP A 309 -22.88 -15.69 -36.40
C ASP A 309 -22.64 -15.56 -34.90
N ASN A 310 -21.72 -14.68 -34.52
CA ASN A 310 -21.46 -14.46 -33.10
C ASN A 310 -22.57 -13.58 -32.55
N SER A 311 -23.39 -14.16 -31.67
CA SER A 311 -24.42 -13.45 -30.93
C SER A 311 -23.93 -13.11 -29.54
N CYS A 312 -24.42 -12.00 -28.98
CA CYS A 312 -24.26 -11.70 -27.58
C CYS A 312 -25.47 -12.22 -26.81
N ASN A 313 -25.29 -13.21 -25.93
CA ASN A 313 -26.41 -13.75 -25.15
C ASN A 313 -26.84 -12.80 -24.02
N ALA A 314 -27.96 -13.12 -23.35
CA ALA A 314 -28.48 -12.28 -22.25
C ALA A 314 -27.54 -12.19 -21.03
N SER A 315 -26.57 -13.10 -20.90
CA SER A 315 -25.53 -13.07 -19.87
C SER A 315 -24.28 -12.28 -20.31
N GLY A 316 -24.32 -11.64 -21.49
CA GLY A 316 -23.21 -10.86 -22.02
C GLY A 316 -22.01 -11.69 -22.46
N THR A 317 -22.23 -12.96 -22.82
CA THR A 317 -21.21 -13.87 -23.35
C THR A 317 -21.36 -13.97 -24.88
N CYS A 318 -20.23 -13.92 -25.59
CA CYS A 318 -20.23 -14.20 -27.02
C CYS A 318 -20.52 -15.69 -27.23
N VAL A 319 -21.56 -15.99 -27.99
CA VAL A 319 -21.95 -17.36 -28.36
C VAL A 319 -22.01 -17.48 -29.87
N GLY A 320 -21.43 -18.54 -30.42
CA GLY A 320 -21.61 -18.89 -31.83
C GLY A 320 -23.01 -19.44 -32.06
N THR A 321 -23.80 -18.77 -32.89
CA THR A 321 -25.07 -19.32 -33.41
C THR A 321 -24.84 -19.86 -34.80
N PRO A 322 -25.09 -21.16 -35.07
CA PRO A 322 -24.91 -21.72 -36.40
C PRO A 322 -25.76 -20.98 -37.43
N VAL A 323 -25.13 -20.52 -38.50
CA VAL A 323 -25.87 -19.98 -39.65
C VAL A 323 -26.68 -21.13 -40.27
N GLN A 324 -27.91 -20.83 -40.72
CA GLN A 324 -28.77 -21.82 -41.37
C GLN A 324 -28.03 -22.57 -42.49
N THR A 325 -28.15 -23.90 -42.49
CA THR A 325 -27.53 -24.78 -43.49
C THR A 325 -27.84 -24.30 -44.91
N GLY A 326 -26.81 -24.16 -45.73
CA GLY A 326 -26.90 -23.75 -47.12
C GLY A 326 -26.80 -22.24 -47.38
N ASN A 327 -26.78 -21.41 -46.33
CA ASN A 327 -26.42 -20.00 -46.48
C ASN A 327 -24.94 -19.83 -46.83
N PRO A 328 -24.56 -18.72 -47.52
CA PRO A 328 -23.17 -18.42 -47.79
C PRO A 328 -22.34 -18.29 -46.51
N CYS A 329 -21.08 -18.72 -46.58
CA CYS A 329 -20.10 -18.49 -45.54
C CYS A 329 -19.85 -16.99 -45.32
N LEU A 330 -19.80 -16.55 -44.05
CA LEU A 330 -19.49 -15.18 -43.63
C LEU A 330 -18.04 -14.78 -43.93
N ILE A 331 -17.11 -15.75 -43.90
CA ILE A 331 -15.68 -15.55 -44.21
C ILE A 331 -15.19 -16.69 -45.12
N GLY A 332 -14.83 -16.41 -46.38
CA GLY A 332 -14.36 -17.42 -47.33
C GLY A 332 -15.37 -17.76 -48.43
N SER A 333 -15.24 -18.92 -49.05
CA SER A 333 -16.12 -19.40 -50.14
C SER A 333 -16.86 -20.67 -49.75
N GLY A 334 -18.07 -20.86 -50.28
CA GLY A 334 -18.91 -22.03 -50.02
C GLY A 334 -20.16 -21.70 -49.20
N VAL A 335 -20.79 -22.74 -48.65
CA VAL A 335 -22.04 -22.67 -47.88
C VAL A 335 -21.90 -23.38 -46.53
N CYS A 336 -22.75 -23.04 -45.58
CA CYS A 336 -22.71 -23.63 -44.24
C CYS A 336 -23.32 -25.02 -44.17
N SER A 337 -22.58 -25.97 -43.60
CA SER A 337 -23.10 -27.30 -43.27
C SER A 337 -23.89 -27.28 -41.96
N ALA A 338 -24.70 -28.31 -41.73
CA ALA A 338 -25.40 -28.51 -40.45
C ALA A 338 -24.43 -28.68 -39.25
N GLY A 339 -23.14 -28.96 -39.51
CA GLY A 339 -22.09 -29.06 -38.50
C GLY A 339 -21.32 -27.75 -38.26
N GLY A 340 -21.72 -26.62 -38.86
CA GLY A 340 -21.08 -25.32 -38.67
C GLY A 340 -19.76 -25.14 -39.45
N ALA A 341 -19.48 -26.01 -40.43
CA ALA A 341 -18.30 -25.90 -41.29
C ALA A 341 -18.66 -25.27 -42.64
N CYS A 342 -17.72 -24.48 -43.19
CA CYS A 342 -17.80 -24.07 -44.59
C CYS A 342 -17.46 -25.23 -45.50
N VAL A 343 -18.44 -25.58 -46.32
CA VAL A 343 -18.38 -26.68 -47.25
C VAL A 343 -18.70 -26.19 -48.65
N GLU A 344 -18.26 -26.92 -49.65
CA GLU A 344 -18.50 -26.54 -51.04
C GLU A 344 -20.00 -26.60 -51.37
N CYS A 345 -20.70 -27.62 -50.88
CA CYS A 345 -22.13 -27.79 -51.10
C CYS A 345 -22.83 -28.57 -49.96
N VAL A 346 -24.14 -28.35 -49.84
CA VAL A 346 -25.07 -29.18 -49.04
C VAL A 346 -26.26 -29.69 -49.87
N GLY A 347 -26.35 -29.30 -51.14
CA GLY A 347 -27.32 -29.76 -52.14
C GLY A 347 -26.93 -29.29 -53.56
N ASP A 348 -27.50 -29.94 -54.58
CA ASP A 348 -27.16 -29.74 -56.00
C ASP A 348 -27.27 -28.28 -56.48
N ALA A 349 -28.20 -27.50 -55.91
CA ALA A 349 -28.43 -26.11 -56.31
C ALA A 349 -27.24 -25.17 -56.04
N GLN A 350 -26.28 -25.62 -55.21
CA GLN A 350 -25.07 -24.86 -54.87
C GLN A 350 -23.87 -25.23 -55.75
N CYS A 351 -24.05 -26.23 -56.62
CA CYS A 351 -23.02 -26.71 -57.53
C CYS A 351 -23.26 -26.17 -58.95
N SER A 352 -22.18 -25.95 -59.69
CA SER A 352 -22.21 -25.39 -61.04
C SER A 352 -21.43 -26.26 -62.01
N ALA A 353 -21.71 -26.15 -63.31
CA ALA A 353 -20.98 -26.90 -64.32
C ALA A 353 -19.46 -26.63 -64.23
N PRO A 354 -18.59 -27.66 -64.39
CA PRO A 354 -18.88 -29.01 -64.88
C PRO A 354 -19.35 -30.02 -63.82
N GLU A 355 -19.44 -29.64 -62.55
CA GLU A 355 -19.77 -30.53 -61.43
C GLU A 355 -21.09 -30.12 -60.77
N PRO A 356 -22.27 -30.41 -61.37
CA PRO A 356 -23.56 -29.86 -60.93
C PRO A 356 -24.20 -30.63 -59.76
N LYS A 357 -23.59 -31.71 -59.26
CA LYS A 357 -24.17 -32.56 -58.22
C LYS A 357 -23.43 -32.43 -56.91
N CYS A 358 -24.15 -32.43 -55.79
CA CYS A 358 -23.55 -32.35 -54.47
C CYS A 358 -23.46 -33.72 -53.81
N LEU A 359 -22.24 -34.21 -53.56
CA LEU A 359 -22.05 -35.39 -52.72
C LEU A 359 -22.13 -34.99 -51.26
N VAL A 360 -23.36 -34.96 -50.72
CA VAL A 360 -23.66 -34.47 -49.36
C VAL A 360 -22.82 -35.18 -48.28
N ALA A 361 -22.45 -36.45 -48.48
CA ALA A 361 -21.61 -37.20 -47.54
C ALA A 361 -20.15 -36.70 -47.45
N GLN A 362 -19.65 -36.05 -48.51
CA GLN A 362 -18.29 -35.49 -48.59
C GLN A 362 -18.30 -33.97 -48.70
N ASN A 363 -19.49 -33.36 -48.78
CA ASN A 363 -19.66 -31.92 -48.85
C ASN A 363 -18.94 -31.25 -50.05
N ALA A 364 -18.84 -32.00 -51.16
CA ALA A 364 -18.10 -31.63 -52.37
C ALA A 364 -18.99 -31.69 -53.62
N CYS A 365 -18.76 -30.78 -54.56
CA CYS A 365 -19.40 -30.84 -55.87
C CYS A 365 -18.72 -31.93 -56.72
N VAL A 366 -19.53 -32.71 -57.43
CA VAL A 366 -19.09 -33.81 -58.29
C VAL A 366 -19.86 -33.77 -59.61
N ALA A 367 -19.29 -34.35 -60.67
CA ALA A 367 -19.95 -34.45 -61.96
C ALA A 367 -21.28 -35.22 -61.90
N CYS A 368 -21.34 -36.30 -61.10
CA CYS A 368 -22.56 -37.07 -60.87
C CYS A 368 -22.49 -37.98 -59.63
N LEU A 369 -23.66 -38.29 -59.06
CA LEU A 369 -23.82 -39.19 -57.89
C LEU A 369 -24.09 -40.65 -58.30
N MET A 370 -24.72 -40.81 -59.46
CA MET A 370 -25.02 -42.08 -60.09
C MET A 370 -24.94 -41.91 -61.61
N ALA A 371 -24.73 -43.03 -62.33
CA ALA A 371 -24.52 -43.02 -63.77
C ALA A 371 -25.63 -42.33 -64.59
N ALA A 372 -26.87 -42.29 -64.08
CA ALA A 372 -27.99 -41.66 -64.76
C ALA A 372 -27.99 -40.12 -64.69
N ASP A 373 -27.20 -39.52 -63.79
CA ASP A 373 -27.22 -38.09 -63.49
C ASP A 373 -26.05 -37.31 -64.10
N CYS A 374 -25.14 -37.98 -64.83
CA CYS A 374 -24.01 -37.33 -65.50
C CYS A 374 -24.52 -36.58 -66.75
N VAL A 375 -24.18 -35.29 -66.88
CA VAL A 375 -24.73 -34.41 -67.95
C VAL A 375 -24.22 -34.81 -69.34
N ASP A 376 -23.14 -35.59 -69.42
CA ASP A 376 -22.75 -36.32 -70.62
C ASP A 376 -23.30 -37.75 -70.55
N ALA A 377 -24.62 -37.87 -70.60
CA ALA A 377 -25.34 -39.12 -70.84
C ALA A 377 -25.12 -39.67 -72.27
N ASP A 378 -24.00 -39.31 -72.92
CA ASP A 378 -23.49 -39.99 -74.10
C ASP A 378 -22.50 -41.09 -73.70
N THR A 379 -23.06 -42.14 -73.06
CA THR A 379 -22.57 -43.53 -72.99
C THR A 379 -21.08 -43.86 -72.78
N THR A 380 -20.21 -42.96 -72.33
CA THR A 380 -18.76 -43.24 -72.28
C THR A 380 -17.96 -42.73 -71.07
N ASP A 381 -18.56 -42.45 -69.92
CA ASP A 381 -17.77 -42.04 -68.73
C ASP A 381 -17.45 -43.14 -67.71
N CYS A 382 -17.84 -44.38 -68.02
CA CYS A 382 -17.09 -45.56 -67.61
C CYS A 382 -16.32 -46.11 -68.83
N LYS A 383 -15.41 -45.34 -69.44
CA LYS A 383 -14.47 -45.96 -70.37
C LYS A 383 -13.60 -46.94 -69.60
N VAL A 384 -13.62 -48.20 -70.02
CA VAL A 384 -12.51 -49.11 -69.74
C VAL A 384 -11.23 -48.38 -70.16
N PRO A 385 -10.21 -48.23 -69.31
CA PRO A 385 -9.01 -47.50 -69.69
C PRO A 385 -8.43 -48.12 -70.95
N THR A 386 -8.50 -47.40 -72.06
CA THR A 386 -7.92 -47.80 -73.34
C THR A 386 -6.49 -47.31 -73.43
N CYS A 387 -5.63 -48.12 -74.02
CA CYS A 387 -4.23 -47.76 -74.26
C CYS A 387 -4.13 -46.58 -75.23
N THR A 388 -3.33 -45.57 -74.88
CA THR A 388 -2.90 -44.58 -75.87
C THR A 388 -1.95 -45.22 -76.88
N ALA A 389 -1.71 -44.56 -78.02
CA ALA A 389 -0.75 -45.02 -79.03
C ALA A 389 0.69 -45.21 -78.48
N GLY A 390 0.98 -44.71 -77.28
CA GLY A 390 2.26 -44.88 -76.56
C GLY A 390 2.25 -45.95 -75.45
N HIS A 391 1.24 -46.84 -75.39
CA HIS A 391 1.13 -47.92 -74.39
C HIS A 391 1.03 -47.47 -72.92
N THR A 392 0.54 -46.26 -72.66
CA THR A 392 0.20 -45.78 -71.31
C THR A 392 -1.31 -45.67 -71.11
N CYS A 393 -1.78 -45.90 -69.89
CA CYS A 393 -3.20 -45.86 -69.54
C CYS A 393 -3.67 -44.43 -69.26
N MET A 394 -4.88 -44.07 -69.72
CA MET A 394 -5.51 -42.77 -69.42
C MET A 394 -5.92 -42.68 -67.93
N PRO A 395 -5.97 -41.46 -67.33
CA PRO A 395 -6.43 -41.27 -65.95
C PRO A 395 -7.90 -41.68 -65.78
N GLN A 396 -8.26 -42.27 -64.63
CA GLN A 396 -9.59 -42.82 -64.37
C GLN A 396 -10.56 -41.78 -63.81
N ASN A 397 -11.80 -41.77 -64.32
CA ASN A 397 -12.92 -41.07 -63.70
C ASN A 397 -13.39 -41.78 -62.42
N ARG A 398 -13.84 -41.01 -61.44
CA ARG A 398 -14.32 -41.48 -60.13
C ARG A 398 -15.81 -41.18 -59.97
N ILE A 399 -16.57 -42.14 -59.45
CA ILE A 399 -17.95 -41.92 -58.96
C ILE A 399 -17.87 -41.91 -57.44
N ASN A 400 -18.38 -40.85 -56.80
CA ASN A 400 -18.32 -40.68 -55.34
C ASN A 400 -16.90 -40.78 -54.74
N GLY A 401 -15.87 -40.33 -55.48
CA GLY A 401 -14.46 -40.42 -55.06
C GLY A 401 -13.85 -41.83 -55.12
N ALA A 402 -14.64 -42.85 -55.49
CA ALA A 402 -14.17 -44.22 -55.73
C ALA A 402 -13.96 -44.48 -57.22
N VAL A 403 -12.96 -45.29 -57.56
CA VAL A 403 -12.76 -45.80 -58.93
C VAL A 403 -13.95 -46.68 -59.29
N CYS A 404 -14.55 -46.46 -60.46
CA CYS A 404 -15.70 -47.21 -60.94
C CYS A 404 -15.40 -48.73 -61.01
N ALA A 405 -16.06 -49.54 -60.18
CA ALA A 405 -15.99 -50.99 -60.27
C ALA A 405 -16.91 -51.47 -61.41
N LEU A 406 -16.35 -52.01 -62.49
CA LEU A 406 -17.13 -52.57 -63.60
C LEU A 406 -17.36 -54.07 -63.42
N THR A 407 -18.63 -54.48 -63.44
CA THR A 407 -19.05 -55.88 -63.57
C THR A 407 -18.69 -56.42 -64.95
N GLN A 408 -18.04 -57.57 -64.98
CA GLN A 408 -17.31 -58.17 -66.09
C GLN A 408 -18.13 -58.37 -67.38
N ALA A 409 -17.63 -57.82 -68.48
CA ALA A 409 -17.88 -58.27 -69.86
C ALA A 409 -16.53 -58.76 -70.45
N PRO A 410 -16.52 -59.72 -71.40
CA PRO A 410 -15.29 -60.45 -71.77
C PRO A 410 -14.22 -59.53 -72.37
N PRO A 411 -12.92 -59.87 -72.21
CA PRO A 411 -11.81 -59.01 -72.59
C PRO A 411 -11.76 -58.78 -74.10
N VAL A 412 -11.59 -57.53 -74.50
CA VAL A 412 -11.33 -57.11 -75.88
C VAL A 412 -9.93 -56.51 -75.94
N ALA A 413 -9.15 -56.83 -76.97
CA ALA A 413 -7.77 -56.35 -77.12
C ALA A 413 -7.70 -54.81 -77.07
N GLY A 414 -6.76 -54.26 -76.27
CA GLY A 414 -6.54 -52.81 -76.12
C GLY A 414 -6.95 -52.20 -74.77
N GLN A 415 -7.30 -53.01 -73.77
CA GLN A 415 -7.66 -52.58 -72.41
C GLN A 415 -6.44 -52.56 -71.47
N CYS A 416 -6.45 -51.66 -70.49
CA CYS A 416 -5.43 -51.55 -69.45
C CYS A 416 -5.77 -52.43 -68.23
N CYS A 417 -4.79 -53.24 -67.81
CA CYS A 417 -4.88 -54.25 -66.76
C CYS A 417 -3.77 -54.02 -65.74
N ASP A 418 -4.10 -53.78 -64.46
CA ASP A 418 -3.13 -53.48 -63.38
C ASP A 418 -2.08 -52.40 -63.75
N GLY A 419 -2.50 -51.36 -64.47
CA GLY A 419 -1.65 -50.25 -64.90
C GLY A 419 -0.77 -50.52 -66.13
N ALA A 420 -0.93 -51.66 -66.81
CA ALA A 420 -0.19 -52.02 -68.01
C ALA A 420 -1.10 -52.38 -69.21
N CYS A 421 -0.62 -52.09 -70.42
CA CYS A 421 -1.29 -52.41 -71.68
C CYS A 421 -0.90 -53.80 -72.19
N THR A 422 -1.78 -54.80 -72.10
CA THR A 422 -1.51 -56.16 -72.59
C THR A 422 -2.21 -56.42 -73.94
N ALA A 423 -1.53 -57.12 -74.86
CA ALA A 423 -2.06 -57.42 -76.19
C ALA A 423 -3.13 -58.53 -76.21
N LEU A 424 -3.36 -59.20 -75.08
CA LEU A 424 -4.18 -60.42 -74.98
C LEU A 424 -5.33 -60.32 -73.96
N GLY A 425 -5.61 -59.13 -73.43
CA GLY A 425 -6.65 -58.91 -72.43
C GLY A 425 -6.19 -59.18 -70.99
N CYS A 426 -7.06 -58.80 -70.04
CA CYS A 426 -7.17 -59.39 -68.70
C CYS A 426 -8.01 -60.66 -68.84
#